data_AF-A0A966Q8Z5-F1
#
_entry.id   AF-A0A966Q8Z5-F1
#
_cell.length_a   1.000
_cell.length_b   1.000
_cell.length_c   1.000
_cell.angle_alpha   90.00
_cell.angle_beta   90.00
_cell.angle_gamma   90.00
#
_symmetry.space_group_name_H-M   'P 1'
#
loop_
_entity.id
_entity.type
_entity.pdbx_description
1 polymer ?
#
loop_
_entity_poly.entity_id
_entity_poly.type
_entity_poly.pdbx_seq_one_letter_code
_entity_poly.pdbx_strand_id
1 'polypeptide(L)'
;KTFTPDQPGDFTGGSVDIRTKQFPDKPSFGASATVEYNSQATFNPDYLTYAGGGTGPFGFRANQREIPQSVISNTNLVNLDPKTLNAGNANLDKAENVNNAMRQMSSVVGLTNSTPGPNYSFNMQGGDSVDYGPDQKIGSFGAFSYRHKNIYNPETVRGNYSIQAGGIQPDIILSDNKASEDVLWGGLVNFAVQPEKNHRVAINVIFNQQATDTSDFQYSDKALNPSLPADKQWVMCS
;
A
#
# COMPACT_ATOMS: atom_id res chain seq x y z
N LYS A 1 3.56 -18.41 -26.16
CA LYS A 1 3.33 -17.73 -24.86
C LYS A 1 3.39 -16.23 -25.17
N THR A 2 2.27 -15.65 -25.54
CA THR A 2 2.21 -14.29 -26.08
C THR A 2 1.62 -13.41 -24.99
N PHE A 3 2.47 -12.58 -24.39
CA PHE A 3 2.04 -11.59 -23.41
C PHE A 3 1.44 -10.41 -24.16
N THR A 4 0.15 -10.17 -23.97
CA THR A 4 -0.52 -8.98 -24.49
C THR A 4 -0.10 -7.77 -23.63
N PRO A 5 0.42 -6.67 -24.20
CA PRO A 5 1.14 -5.63 -23.45
C PRO A 5 0.23 -4.55 -22.83
N ASP A 6 -1.01 -4.88 -22.48
CA ASP A 6 -2.02 -3.89 -22.06
C ASP A 6 -2.59 -4.17 -20.65
N GLN A 7 -1.80 -4.80 -19.77
CA GLN A 7 -2.12 -4.88 -18.35
C GLN A 7 -0.92 -4.38 -17.53
N PRO A 8 -1.11 -3.39 -16.63
CA PRO A 8 -0.05 -2.96 -15.72
C PRO A 8 0.44 -4.17 -14.92
N GLY A 9 1.76 -4.37 -14.96
CA GLY A 9 2.48 -5.57 -14.55
C GLY A 9 2.57 -5.84 -13.05
N ASP A 10 1.43 -5.86 -12.36
CA ASP A 10 1.25 -6.37 -11.00
C ASP A 10 0.27 -7.57 -10.92
N PHE A 11 -0.05 -8.14 -12.09
CA PHE A 11 -0.98 -9.26 -12.28
C PHE A 11 -0.26 -10.61 -12.34
N THR A 12 0.19 -11.12 -11.19
CA THR A 12 0.62 -12.53 -11.05
C THR A 12 -0.44 -13.43 -10.39
N GLY A 13 -1.55 -12.86 -9.90
CA GLY A 13 -2.61 -13.62 -9.20
C GLY A 13 -4.00 -13.14 -9.59
N GLY A 14 -4.64 -13.87 -10.51
CA GLY A 14 -6.08 -13.83 -10.77
C GLY A 14 -6.61 -12.54 -11.40
N SER A 15 -6.61 -12.47 -12.74
CA SER A 15 -7.45 -11.50 -13.44
C SER A 15 -8.91 -11.95 -13.39
N VAL A 16 -9.72 -11.26 -12.59
CA VAL A 16 -11.16 -11.38 -12.63
C VAL A 16 -11.69 -10.26 -13.53
N ASP A 17 -12.02 -10.62 -14.77
CA ASP A 17 -12.71 -9.75 -15.72
C ASP A 17 -14.17 -9.60 -15.26
N ILE A 18 -14.44 -8.57 -14.44
CA ILE A 18 -15.79 -8.23 -13.99
C ILE A 18 -16.52 -7.57 -15.16
N ARG A 19 -17.12 -8.38 -16.03
CA ARG A 19 -18.02 -7.88 -17.08
C ARG A 19 -19.37 -7.54 -16.47
N THR A 20 -19.60 -6.27 -16.22
CA THR A 20 -20.91 -5.75 -15.82
C THR A 20 -21.90 -5.91 -16.97
N LYS A 21 -22.75 -6.93 -16.92
CA LYS A 21 -23.96 -6.96 -17.76
C LYS A 21 -25.04 -6.18 -17.06
N GLN A 22 -25.45 -5.08 -17.67
CA GLN A 22 -26.43 -4.19 -17.05
C GLN A 22 -27.85 -4.80 -17.03
N PHE A 23 -28.09 -5.84 -17.83
CA PHE A 23 -29.26 -6.71 -17.77
C PHE A 23 -28.82 -8.16 -18.00
N PRO A 24 -28.60 -8.95 -16.94
CA PRO A 24 -28.33 -10.37 -17.08
C PRO A 24 -29.58 -11.08 -17.60
N ASP A 25 -29.50 -11.77 -18.75
CA ASP A 25 -30.65 -12.53 -19.31
C ASP A 25 -31.16 -13.63 -18.37
N LYS A 26 -30.35 -14.03 -17.38
CA LYS A 26 -30.65 -14.99 -16.33
C LYS A 26 -29.96 -14.56 -15.03
N PRO A 27 -30.50 -14.95 -13.86
CA PRO A 27 -29.80 -14.82 -12.59
C PRO A 27 -28.39 -15.42 -12.69
N SER A 28 -27.40 -14.66 -12.25
CA SER A 28 -26.00 -15.06 -12.29
C SER A 28 -25.37 -14.86 -10.92
N PHE A 29 -24.53 -15.81 -10.53
CA PHE A 29 -23.72 -15.74 -9.33
C PHE A 29 -22.37 -16.38 -9.63
N GLY A 30 -21.30 -15.73 -9.20
CA GLY A 30 -19.94 -16.22 -9.30
C GLY A 30 -19.16 -15.84 -8.06
N ALA A 31 -18.42 -16.80 -7.52
CA ALA A 31 -17.48 -16.56 -6.44
C ALA A 31 -16.14 -17.23 -6.77
N SER A 32 -15.05 -16.60 -6.39
CA SER A 32 -13.70 -17.13 -6.54
C SER A 32 -12.88 -16.78 -5.32
N ALA A 33 -12.06 -17.73 -4.89
CA ALA A 33 -11.06 -17.52 -3.86
C ALA A 33 -9.71 -17.98 -4.42
N THR A 34 -8.65 -17.26 -4.08
CA THR A 34 -7.28 -17.59 -4.49
C THR A 34 -6.40 -17.46 -3.28
N VAL A 35 -5.49 -18.42 -3.11
CA VAL A 35 -4.41 -18.38 -2.14
C VAL A 35 -3.11 -18.48 -2.93
N GLU A 36 -2.16 -17.63 -2.60
CA GLU A 36 -0.88 -17.53 -3.27
C GLU A 36 0.24 -17.68 -2.24
N TYR A 37 1.17 -18.58 -2.51
CA TYR A 37 2.36 -18.80 -1.71
C TYR A 37 3.50 -17.95 -2.29
N ASN A 38 3.98 -16.99 -1.52
CA ASN A 38 5.16 -16.19 -1.87
C ASN A 38 6.37 -16.79 -1.16
N SER A 39 7.32 -17.36 -1.92
CA SER A 39 8.50 -18.02 -1.34
C SER A 39 9.42 -17.09 -0.54
N GLN A 40 9.32 -15.78 -0.75
CA GLN A 40 10.08 -14.79 0.01
C GLN A 40 9.34 -14.34 1.27
N ALA A 41 8.01 -14.24 1.25
CA ALA A 41 7.25 -13.69 2.38
C ALA A 41 6.53 -14.75 3.23
N THR A 42 5.87 -15.72 2.60
CA THR A 42 4.96 -16.64 3.27
C THR A 42 5.68 -17.56 4.25
N PHE A 43 5.28 -17.49 5.52
CA PHE A 43 5.92 -18.18 6.63
C PHE A 43 7.41 -17.89 6.81
N ASN A 44 7.90 -16.76 6.28
CA ASN A 44 9.27 -16.32 6.49
C ASN A 44 9.40 -15.62 7.85
N PRO A 45 10.21 -16.11 8.80
CA PRO A 45 10.45 -15.45 10.09
C PRO A 45 11.29 -14.18 10.00
N ASP A 46 11.88 -13.87 8.85
CA ASP A 46 12.66 -12.66 8.62
C ASP A 46 11.81 -11.48 8.11
N TYR A 47 10.50 -11.68 7.95
CA TYR A 47 9.59 -10.64 7.49
C TYR A 47 9.55 -9.46 8.46
N LEU A 48 9.82 -8.25 7.96
CA LEU A 48 9.88 -7.05 8.78
C LEU A 48 8.48 -6.48 9.08
N THR A 49 8.28 -6.04 10.31
CA THR A 49 7.09 -5.34 10.79
C THR A 49 7.48 -4.42 11.96
N TYR A 50 6.50 -3.85 12.65
CA TYR A 50 6.73 -3.03 13.84
C TYR A 50 5.53 -3.11 14.80
N ALA A 51 5.74 -2.68 16.05
CA ALA A 51 4.69 -2.69 17.06
C ALA A 51 3.52 -1.78 16.68
N GLY A 52 2.30 -2.33 16.61
CA GLY A 52 1.12 -1.57 16.23
C GLY A 52 0.93 -1.34 14.73
N GLY A 53 1.83 -1.87 13.89
CA GLY A 53 1.79 -1.72 12.43
C GLY A 53 0.76 -2.58 11.70
N GLY A 54 0.82 -2.47 10.38
CA GLY A 54 -0.06 -3.14 9.44
C GLY A 54 -1.24 -2.28 8.97
N THR A 55 -1.85 -2.74 7.88
CA THR A 55 -3.02 -2.10 7.26
C THR A 55 -4.31 -2.46 8.01
N GLY A 56 -4.30 -3.55 8.78
CA GLY A 56 -5.49 -4.18 9.32
C GLY A 56 -6.32 -4.86 8.23
N PRO A 57 -7.34 -5.67 8.59
CA PRO A 57 -8.06 -6.53 7.64
C PRO A 57 -8.86 -5.77 6.57
N PHE A 58 -9.03 -4.44 6.68
CA PHE A 58 -9.73 -3.64 5.68
C PHE A 58 -8.97 -2.37 5.28
N GLY A 59 -7.71 -2.25 5.70
CA GLY A 59 -6.89 -1.09 5.36
C GLY A 59 -7.08 0.15 6.25
N PHE A 60 -7.99 0.14 7.21
CA PHE A 60 -8.29 1.31 8.04
C PHE A 60 -7.24 1.62 9.13
N ARG A 61 -6.24 0.75 9.34
CA ARG A 61 -5.18 0.99 10.33
C ARG A 61 -3.93 1.64 9.74
N ALA A 62 -3.84 1.77 8.42
CA ALA A 62 -2.66 2.34 7.75
C ALA A 62 -2.39 3.81 8.11
N ASN A 63 -3.37 4.54 8.66
CA ASN A 63 -3.20 5.93 9.09
C ASN A 63 -2.64 6.09 10.52
N GLN A 64 -2.32 5.01 11.24
CA GLN A 64 -1.80 5.08 12.62
C GLN A 64 -0.42 5.74 12.73
N ARG A 65 0.27 5.96 11.59
CA ARG A 65 1.54 6.70 11.48
C ARG A 65 1.41 7.99 10.67
N GLU A 66 0.20 8.45 10.39
CA GLU A 66 0.01 9.74 9.72
C GLU A 66 0.56 10.86 10.62
N ILE A 67 1.46 11.68 10.07
CA ILE A 67 2.02 12.81 10.82
C ILE A 67 0.88 13.84 10.95
N PRO A 68 0.53 14.28 12.18
CA PRO A 68 -0.55 15.23 12.35
C PRO A 68 -0.30 16.53 11.59
N GLN A 69 -1.36 17.08 10.98
CA GLN A 69 -1.24 18.33 10.22
C GLN A 69 -0.73 19.50 11.09
N SER A 70 -0.97 19.48 12.41
CA SER A 70 -0.42 20.45 13.37
C SER A 70 1.11 20.42 13.45
N VAL A 71 1.74 19.27 13.19
CA VAL A 71 3.20 19.11 13.13
C VAL A 71 3.70 19.53 11.75
N ILE A 72 3.06 19.08 10.68
CA ILE A 72 3.46 19.38 9.29
C ILE A 72 3.41 20.89 9.00
N SER A 73 2.36 21.57 9.49
CA SER A 73 2.14 23.00 9.23
C SER A 73 2.87 23.94 10.21
N ASN A 74 3.61 23.39 11.18
CA ASN A 74 4.27 24.20 12.20
C ASN A 74 5.54 24.88 11.64
N THR A 75 5.43 26.18 11.35
CA THR A 75 6.55 27.00 10.85
C THR A 75 7.72 27.09 11.83
N ASN A 76 7.50 26.83 13.13
CA ASN A 76 8.56 26.85 14.14
C ASN A 76 9.47 25.61 14.09
N LEU A 77 9.12 24.60 13.28
CA LEU A 77 9.93 23.38 13.07
C LEU A 77 10.78 23.44 11.78
N VAL A 78 10.60 24.48 10.96
CA VAL A 78 11.31 24.61 9.67
C VAL A 78 12.80 24.87 9.89
N ASN A 79 13.67 24.09 9.22
CA ASN A 79 15.13 24.17 9.31
C ASN A 79 15.70 23.99 10.73
N LEU A 80 14.94 23.30 11.60
CA LEU A 80 15.35 23.07 12.97
C LEU A 80 15.97 21.67 13.10
N ASP A 81 17.28 21.60 13.26
CA ASP A 81 17.97 20.34 13.58
C ASP A 81 18.03 20.18 15.12
N PRO A 82 17.36 19.16 15.69
CA PRO A 82 17.39 18.89 17.13
C PRO A 82 18.81 18.77 17.70
N LYS A 83 19.80 18.35 16.90
CA LYS A 83 21.21 18.23 17.33
C LYS A 83 21.88 19.57 17.60
N THR A 84 21.36 20.65 17.01
CA THR A 84 21.88 22.01 17.18
C THR A 84 21.25 22.74 18.37
N LEU A 85 20.22 22.15 18.98
CA LEU A 85 19.53 22.71 20.14
C LEU A 85 20.30 22.33 21.40
N ASN A 86 20.77 23.35 22.12
CA ASN A 86 21.60 23.18 23.30
C ASN A 86 20.91 23.77 24.54
N ALA A 87 21.03 23.11 25.69
CA ALA A 87 20.30 23.44 26.93
C ALA A 87 20.72 24.76 27.60
N GLY A 88 21.74 25.44 27.05
CA GLY A 88 22.21 26.74 27.52
C GLY A 88 21.34 27.91 27.06
N ASN A 89 20.09 27.98 27.54
CA ASN A 89 19.15 29.12 27.50
C ASN A 89 18.76 29.78 26.16
N ALA A 90 19.52 29.68 25.06
CA ALA A 90 19.23 30.44 23.84
C ALA A 90 18.19 29.77 22.91
N ASN A 91 17.82 28.51 23.16
CA ASN A 91 16.94 27.73 22.27
C ASN A 91 15.89 26.88 23.03
N LEU A 92 15.59 27.19 24.30
CA LEU A 92 14.65 26.40 25.10
C LEU A 92 13.26 26.35 24.46
N ASP A 93 12.73 27.49 24.00
CA ASP A 93 11.43 27.56 23.33
C ASP A 93 11.40 26.71 22.04
N LYS A 94 12.50 26.67 21.30
CA LYS A 94 12.63 25.84 20.08
C LYS A 94 12.69 24.35 20.42
N ALA A 95 13.42 23.98 21.48
CA ALA A 95 13.47 22.61 21.98
C ALA A 95 12.11 22.15 22.51
N GLU A 96 11.37 23.03 23.16
CA GLU A 96 10.00 22.75 23.62
C GLU A 96 9.04 22.55 22.46
N ASN A 97 9.14 23.35 21.39
CA ASN A 97 8.35 23.16 20.17
C ASN A 97 8.61 21.80 19.50
N VAL A 98 9.87 21.36 19.42
CA VAL A 98 10.21 20.02 18.92
C VAL A 98 9.63 18.94 19.82
N ASN A 99 9.81 19.07 21.14
CA ASN A 99 9.32 18.09 22.10
C ASN A 99 7.79 17.95 22.04
N ASN A 100 7.07 19.06 21.90
CA ASN A 100 5.62 19.07 21.75
C ASN A 100 5.18 18.43 20.44
N ALA A 101 5.89 18.70 19.33
CA ALA A 101 5.63 18.05 18.05
C ALA A 101 5.89 16.53 18.11
N MET A 102 7.01 16.10 18.68
CA MET A 102 7.37 14.68 18.83
C MET A 102 6.36 13.93 19.70
N ARG A 103 5.79 14.57 20.74
CA ARG A 103 4.72 13.99 21.58
C ARG A 103 3.40 13.78 20.84
N GLN A 104 3.17 14.52 19.75
CA GLN A 104 1.99 14.34 18.89
C GLN A 104 2.20 13.21 17.87
N MET A 105 3.43 12.76 17.65
CA MET A 105 3.77 11.67 16.75
C MET A 105 3.68 10.31 17.45
N SER A 106 3.56 9.24 16.66
CA SER A 106 3.59 7.87 17.18
C SER A 106 4.94 7.57 17.82
N SER A 107 4.93 7.02 19.04
CA SER A 107 6.14 6.66 19.78
C SER A 107 6.76 5.33 19.35
N VAL A 108 6.24 4.69 18.31
CA VAL A 108 6.76 3.41 17.81
C VAL A 108 8.00 3.68 16.97
N VAL A 109 9.16 3.37 17.54
CA VAL A 109 10.45 3.48 16.85
C VAL A 109 11.11 2.10 16.89
N GLY A 110 11.31 1.50 15.73
CA GLY A 110 11.99 0.20 15.61
C GLY A 110 11.20 -0.83 14.82
N LEU A 111 11.95 -1.65 14.09
CA LEU A 111 11.45 -2.80 13.34
C LEU A 111 11.59 -4.07 14.19
N THR A 112 10.67 -4.99 13.96
CA THR A 112 10.61 -6.32 14.58
C THR A 112 10.29 -7.34 13.50
N ASN A 113 10.61 -8.61 13.75
CA ASN A 113 10.29 -9.66 12.82
C ASN A 113 8.90 -10.26 13.10
N SER A 114 8.24 -10.74 12.05
CA SER A 114 6.99 -11.48 12.10
C SER A 114 7.01 -12.61 11.07
N THR A 115 5.96 -13.43 11.06
CA THR A 115 5.81 -14.56 10.14
C THR A 115 4.44 -14.47 9.48
N PRO A 116 4.32 -13.82 8.31
CA PRO A 116 3.04 -13.58 7.68
C PRO A 116 2.49 -14.86 7.04
N GLY A 117 1.17 -14.91 6.91
CA GLY A 117 0.47 -15.97 6.18
C GLY A 117 0.62 -15.85 4.66
N PRO A 118 0.01 -16.77 3.89
CA PRO A 118 -0.05 -16.69 2.44
C PRO A 118 -0.86 -15.48 1.98
N ASN A 119 -0.60 -15.05 0.75
CA ASN A 119 -1.43 -14.05 0.06
C ASN A 119 -2.79 -14.66 -0.25
N TYR A 120 -3.84 -13.85 -0.25
CA TYR A 120 -5.17 -14.34 -0.62
C TYR A 120 -6.04 -13.26 -1.26
N SER A 121 -6.96 -13.70 -2.11
CA SER A 121 -7.98 -12.83 -2.69
C SER A 121 -9.32 -13.54 -2.79
N PHE A 122 -10.39 -12.78 -2.64
CA PHE A 122 -11.76 -13.23 -2.77
C PHE A 122 -12.51 -12.29 -3.70
N ASN A 123 -13.24 -12.84 -4.66
CA ASN A 123 -14.13 -12.08 -5.52
C ASN A 123 -15.49 -12.74 -5.55
N MET A 124 -16.53 -11.93 -5.47
CA MET A 124 -17.91 -12.36 -5.55
C MET A 124 -18.65 -11.40 -6.46
N GLN A 125 -19.51 -11.92 -7.31
CA GLN A 125 -20.38 -11.13 -8.17
C GLN A 125 -21.69 -11.84 -8.39
N GLY A 126 -22.73 -11.06 -8.64
CA GLY A 126 -24.01 -11.61 -9.01
C GLY A 126 -24.91 -10.52 -9.55
N GLY A 127 -25.89 -10.92 -10.32
CA GLY A 127 -26.86 -9.99 -10.86
C GLY A 127 -28.03 -10.73 -11.44
N ASP A 128 -29.16 -10.04 -11.44
CA ASP A 128 -30.41 -10.54 -11.95
C ASP A 128 -31.17 -9.41 -12.64
N SER A 129 -32.04 -9.78 -13.57
CA SER A 129 -32.99 -8.84 -14.13
C SER A 129 -34.34 -9.50 -14.40
N VAL A 130 -35.40 -8.76 -14.12
CA VAL A 130 -36.78 -9.20 -14.22
C VAL A 130 -37.49 -8.32 -15.22
N ASP A 131 -38.16 -8.96 -16.16
CA ASP A 131 -39.08 -8.31 -17.09
C ASP A 131 -40.46 -8.25 -16.41
N TYR A 132 -41.02 -7.05 -16.28
CA TYR A 132 -42.33 -6.83 -15.63
C TYR A 132 -43.42 -6.34 -16.61
N GLY A 133 -43.05 -6.16 -17.87
CA GLY A 133 -43.96 -5.87 -18.98
C GLY A 133 -43.30 -6.18 -20.33
N PRO A 134 -44.01 -5.97 -21.46
CA PRO A 134 -43.51 -6.31 -22.79
C PRO A 134 -42.17 -5.63 -23.16
N ASP A 135 -41.98 -4.40 -22.69
CA ASP A 135 -40.78 -3.57 -22.96
C ASP A 135 -40.13 -3.03 -21.68
N GLN A 136 -40.53 -3.58 -20.52
CA GLN A 136 -40.25 -3.04 -19.19
C GLN A 136 -39.37 -3.98 -18.37
N LYS A 137 -38.20 -3.49 -17.96
CA LYS A 137 -37.16 -4.31 -17.32
C LYS A 137 -36.50 -3.61 -16.15
N ILE A 138 -36.30 -4.34 -15.05
CA ILE A 138 -35.49 -3.89 -13.91
C ILE A 138 -34.36 -4.89 -13.69
N GLY A 139 -33.15 -4.38 -13.45
CA GLY A 139 -31.97 -5.18 -13.24
C GLY A 139 -31.12 -4.65 -12.09
N SER A 140 -30.45 -5.56 -11.41
CA SER A 140 -29.42 -5.24 -10.44
C SER A 140 -28.21 -6.13 -10.64
N PHE A 141 -27.03 -5.58 -10.38
CA PHE A 141 -25.77 -6.29 -10.42
C PHE A 141 -24.89 -5.80 -9.29
N GLY A 142 -24.21 -6.71 -8.61
CA GLY A 142 -23.27 -6.43 -7.55
C GLY A 142 -21.97 -7.20 -7.77
N ALA A 143 -20.85 -6.57 -7.44
CA ALA A 143 -19.55 -7.23 -7.36
C ALA A 143 -18.80 -6.74 -6.12
N PHE A 144 -18.01 -7.62 -5.55
CA PHE A 144 -17.14 -7.37 -4.42
C PHE A 144 -15.81 -8.07 -4.68
N SER A 145 -14.71 -7.39 -4.38
CA SER A 145 -13.35 -7.90 -4.50
C SER A 145 -12.58 -7.55 -3.23
N TYR A 146 -11.77 -8.48 -2.77
CA TYR A 146 -10.88 -8.33 -1.62
C TYR A 146 -9.56 -9.01 -1.93
N ARG A 147 -8.45 -8.37 -1.57
CA ARG A 147 -7.10 -8.87 -1.75
C ARG A 147 -6.24 -8.45 -0.57
N HIS A 148 -5.47 -9.40 -0.06
CA HIS A 148 -4.44 -9.21 0.95
C HIS A 148 -3.13 -9.82 0.42
N LYS A 149 -2.07 -9.02 0.39
CA LYS A 149 -0.74 -9.44 -0.07
C LYS A 149 0.33 -9.06 0.95
N ASN A 150 1.21 -10.00 1.24
CA ASN A 150 2.47 -9.79 1.95
C ASN A 150 3.62 -9.92 0.92
N ILE A 151 4.43 -8.88 0.84
CA ILE A 151 5.58 -8.79 -0.06
C ILE A 151 6.82 -8.63 0.80
N TYR A 152 7.84 -9.42 0.51
CA TYR A 152 9.14 -9.32 1.16
C TYR A 152 10.25 -9.35 0.12
N ASN A 153 11.11 -8.34 0.18
CA ASN A 153 12.25 -8.16 -0.70
C ASN A 153 13.50 -8.01 0.18
N PRO A 154 14.14 -9.14 0.55
CA PRO A 154 15.40 -9.10 1.30
C PRO A 154 16.55 -8.64 0.40
N GLU A 155 17.53 -7.97 1.01
CA GLU A 155 18.84 -7.63 0.44
C GLU A 155 18.78 -6.94 -0.94
N THR A 156 17.78 -6.09 -1.13
CA THR A 156 17.62 -5.35 -2.38
C THR A 156 18.66 -4.24 -2.42
N VAL A 157 19.54 -4.27 -3.43
CA VAL A 157 20.59 -3.26 -3.57
C VAL A 157 20.05 -2.02 -4.26
N ARG A 158 20.11 -0.87 -3.59
CA ARG A 158 19.78 0.45 -4.12
C ARG A 158 21.03 1.30 -4.23
N GLY A 159 21.39 1.71 -5.45
CA GLY A 159 22.51 2.60 -5.70
C GLY A 159 22.05 3.96 -6.19
N ASN A 160 22.51 5.03 -5.54
CA ASN A 160 22.44 6.38 -6.11
C ASN A 160 23.71 6.62 -6.92
N TYR A 161 23.58 7.08 -8.16
CA TYR A 161 24.71 7.36 -9.04
C TYR A 161 24.72 8.83 -9.44
N SER A 162 25.89 9.47 -9.34
CA SER A 162 26.13 10.81 -9.88
C SER A 162 26.95 10.74 -11.16
N ILE A 163 26.65 11.63 -12.10
CA ILE A 163 27.45 11.81 -13.30
C ILE A 163 28.55 12.81 -12.97
N GLN A 164 29.79 12.36 -12.99
CA GLN A 164 30.97 13.20 -12.82
C GLN A 164 31.78 13.22 -14.11
N ALA A 165 32.75 14.13 -14.23
CA ALA A 165 33.52 14.37 -15.47
C ALA A 165 34.28 13.14 -16.03
N GLY A 166 34.28 12.00 -15.31
CA GLY A 166 34.86 10.72 -15.74
C GLY A 166 33.88 9.55 -15.88
N GLY A 167 32.55 9.79 -15.83
CA GLY A 167 31.51 8.75 -16.01
C GLY A 167 30.48 8.70 -14.88
N ILE A 168 29.67 7.63 -14.89
CA ILE A 168 28.69 7.33 -13.84
C ILE A 168 29.44 6.74 -12.64
N GLN A 169 29.38 7.39 -11.49
CA GLN A 169 30.00 6.92 -10.23
C GLN A 169 28.92 6.71 -9.17
N PRO A 170 28.98 5.62 -8.38
CA PRO A 170 28.05 5.43 -7.26
C PRO A 170 28.36 6.44 -6.14
N ASP A 171 27.37 7.22 -5.73
CA ASP A 171 27.46 8.11 -4.57
C ASP A 171 27.33 7.31 -3.27
N ILE A 172 26.27 6.49 -3.18
CA ILE A 172 25.97 5.59 -2.05
C ILE A 172 25.25 4.35 -2.58
N ILE A 173 25.69 3.18 -2.13
CA ILE A 173 25.00 1.90 -2.27
C ILE A 173 24.39 1.49 -0.92
N LEU A 174 23.10 1.19 -0.91
CA LEU A 174 22.32 0.72 0.24
C LEU A 174 21.84 -0.70 -0.01
N SER A 175 21.78 -1.50 1.04
CA SER A 175 21.06 -2.77 1.07
C SER A 175 19.76 -2.55 1.84
N ASP A 176 18.64 -2.83 1.18
CA ASP A 176 17.28 -2.64 1.69
C ASP A 176 16.66 -4.02 1.98
N ASN A 177 16.25 -4.24 3.23
CA ASN A 177 15.31 -5.30 3.56
C ASN A 177 13.93 -4.65 3.66
N LYS A 178 13.07 -4.93 2.69
CA LYS A 178 11.76 -4.29 2.60
C LYS A 178 10.63 -5.30 2.73
N ALA A 179 9.71 -5.03 3.65
CA ALA A 179 8.45 -5.74 3.79
C ALA A 179 7.28 -4.80 3.49
N SER A 180 6.22 -5.33 2.87
CA SER A 180 5.02 -4.54 2.57
C SER A 180 3.76 -5.40 2.69
N GLU A 181 2.79 -4.89 3.44
CA GLU A 181 1.44 -5.45 3.55
C GLU A 181 0.48 -4.57 2.74
N ASP A 182 -0.19 -5.17 1.75
CA ASP A 182 -1.16 -4.52 0.89
C ASP A 182 -2.55 -5.11 1.10
N VAL A 183 -3.52 -4.23 1.39
CA VAL A 183 -4.94 -4.55 1.42
C VAL A 183 -5.67 -3.71 0.38
N LEU A 184 -6.39 -4.38 -0.51
CA LEU A 184 -7.23 -3.76 -1.52
C LEU A 184 -8.60 -4.43 -1.50
N TRP A 185 -9.64 -3.64 -1.32
CA TRP A 185 -11.00 -4.14 -1.47
C TRP A 185 -11.92 -3.09 -2.08
N GLY A 186 -12.91 -3.58 -2.81
CA GLY A 186 -13.84 -2.70 -3.49
C GLY A 186 -15.13 -3.41 -3.83
N GLY A 187 -16.18 -2.62 -3.93
CA GLY A 187 -17.51 -3.07 -4.31
C GLY A 187 -18.06 -2.23 -5.44
N LEU A 188 -18.86 -2.84 -6.30
CA LEU A 188 -19.64 -2.17 -7.32
C LEU A 188 -21.09 -2.63 -7.20
N VAL A 189 -22.03 -1.70 -7.24
CA VAL A 189 -23.45 -2.00 -7.36
C VAL A 189 -24.01 -1.19 -8.53
N ASN A 190 -24.66 -1.89 -9.45
CA ASN A 190 -25.39 -1.32 -10.57
C ASN A 190 -26.89 -1.61 -10.39
N PHE A 191 -27.70 -0.58 -10.55
CA PHE A 191 -29.14 -0.68 -10.70
C PHE A 191 -29.53 -0.12 -12.06
N ALA A 192 -30.39 -0.82 -12.79
CA ALA A 192 -30.87 -0.38 -14.09
C ALA A 192 -32.39 -0.58 -14.17
N VAL A 193 -33.08 0.42 -14.71
CA VAL A 193 -34.51 0.35 -15.01
C VAL A 193 -34.74 0.84 -16.43
N GLN A 194 -35.57 0.11 -17.16
CA GLN A 194 -36.03 0.42 -18.50
C GLN A 194 -37.56 0.54 -18.45
N PRO A 195 -38.11 1.76 -18.24
CA PRO A 195 -39.56 1.97 -18.17
C PRO A 195 -40.27 1.84 -19.53
N GLU A 196 -39.56 2.09 -20.64
CA GLU A 196 -40.08 1.96 -22.01
C GLU A 196 -38.95 1.52 -22.94
N LYS A 197 -39.30 1.03 -24.15
CA LYS A 197 -38.35 0.48 -25.13
C LYS A 197 -37.15 1.38 -25.44
N ASN A 198 -37.33 2.70 -25.36
CA ASN A 198 -36.30 3.70 -25.68
C ASN A 198 -35.78 4.47 -24.46
N HIS A 199 -36.31 4.21 -23.27
CA HIS A 199 -35.95 4.94 -22.05
C HIS A 199 -35.28 4.02 -21.06
N ARG A 200 -34.08 4.40 -20.62
CA ARG A 200 -33.28 3.62 -19.70
C ARG A 200 -32.55 4.51 -18.72
N VAL A 201 -32.64 4.16 -17.45
CA VAL A 201 -31.95 4.84 -16.35
C VAL A 201 -31.09 3.80 -15.64
N ALA A 202 -29.83 4.12 -15.39
CA ALA A 202 -28.93 3.26 -14.63
C ALA A 202 -28.12 4.08 -13.63
N ILE A 203 -27.97 3.53 -12.43
CA ILE A 203 -27.13 4.09 -11.37
C ILE A 203 -26.01 3.08 -11.12
N ASN A 204 -24.78 3.59 -11.08
CA ASN A 204 -23.58 2.82 -10.75
C ASN A 204 -22.95 3.43 -9.50
N VAL A 205 -22.76 2.62 -8.47
CA VAL A 205 -22.05 3.00 -7.25
C VAL A 205 -20.80 2.12 -7.18
N ILE A 206 -19.64 2.76 -7.09
CA ILE A 206 -18.35 2.09 -6.99
C ILE A 206 -17.67 2.59 -5.72
N PHE A 207 -17.18 1.67 -4.92
CA PHE A 207 -16.35 1.95 -3.76
C PHE A 207 -15.05 1.17 -3.88
N ASN A 208 -13.93 1.80 -3.57
CA ASN A 208 -12.62 1.17 -3.54
C ASN A 208 -11.81 1.73 -2.37
N GLN A 209 -11.14 0.85 -1.64
CA GLN A 209 -10.24 1.16 -0.55
C GLN A 209 -8.94 0.40 -0.75
N GLN A 210 -7.83 1.13 -0.73
CA GLN A 210 -6.48 0.58 -0.73
C GLN A 210 -5.75 1.06 0.53
N ALA A 211 -4.92 0.19 1.07
CA ALA A 211 -3.98 0.52 2.12
C ALA A 211 -2.70 -0.29 1.92
N THR A 212 -1.57 0.38 2.11
CA THR A 212 -0.24 -0.21 2.04
C THR A 212 0.50 0.20 3.29
N ASP A 213 1.03 -0.77 4.02
CA ASP A 213 1.99 -0.56 5.10
C ASP A 213 3.34 -1.09 4.65
N THR A 214 4.39 -0.28 4.83
CA THR A 214 5.75 -0.62 4.42
C THR A 214 6.67 -0.52 5.61
N SER A 215 7.53 -1.52 5.75
CA SER A 215 8.62 -1.55 6.72
C SER A 215 9.92 -1.75 5.95
N ASP A 216 10.83 -0.79 6.06
CA ASP A 216 12.11 -0.83 5.33
C ASP A 216 13.27 -0.67 6.31
N PHE A 217 14.20 -1.64 6.29
CA PHE A 217 15.47 -1.58 6.99
C PHE A 217 16.59 -1.41 5.98
N GLN A 218 17.21 -0.23 5.97
CA GLN A 218 18.27 0.11 5.06
C GLN A 218 19.59 0.18 5.80
N TYR A 219 20.63 -0.44 5.24
CA TYR A 219 21.99 -0.29 5.75
C TYR A 219 23.03 -0.11 4.64
N SER A 220 24.11 0.57 4.98
CA SER A 220 25.29 0.72 4.12
C SER A 220 26.55 0.45 4.91
N ASP A 221 27.46 -0.32 4.33
CA ASP A 221 28.74 -0.68 4.94
C ASP A 221 29.91 -0.54 3.94
N LYS A 222 31.12 -0.84 4.42
CA LYS A 222 32.33 -0.81 3.59
C LYS A 222 32.36 -1.85 2.47
N ALA A 223 31.65 -2.97 2.63
CA ALA A 223 31.58 -3.98 1.58
C ALA A 223 30.76 -3.46 0.39
N LEU A 224 29.71 -2.67 0.67
CA LEU A 224 28.89 -2.00 -0.32
C LEU A 224 29.53 -0.70 -0.85
N ASN A 225 30.22 0.06 0.01
CA ASN A 225 30.91 1.30 -0.36
C ASN A 225 32.32 1.34 0.23
N PRO A 226 33.35 0.90 -0.52
CA PRO A 226 34.74 0.88 -0.04
C PRO A 226 35.28 2.25 0.37
N SER A 227 34.66 3.33 -0.09
CA SER A 227 34.96 4.73 0.23
C SER A 227 34.41 5.20 1.58
N LEU A 228 33.53 4.43 2.25
CA LEU A 228 33.01 4.81 3.57
C LEU A 228 34.12 4.74 4.64
N PRO A 229 34.18 5.72 5.56
CA PRO A 229 35.03 5.64 6.75
C PRO A 229 34.75 4.37 7.58
N ALA A 230 35.79 3.81 8.22
CA ALA A 230 35.71 2.52 8.92
C ALA A 230 34.68 2.47 10.07
N ASP A 231 34.27 3.63 10.54
CA ASP A 231 33.40 3.89 11.68
C ASP A 231 31.95 4.26 11.27
N LYS A 232 31.65 4.37 9.96
CA LYS A 232 30.33 4.82 9.50
C LYS A 232 29.52 3.69 8.87
N GLN A 233 28.58 3.17 9.65
CA GLN A 233 27.41 2.45 9.14
C GLN A 233 26.22 3.41 9.17
N TRP A 234 25.54 3.53 8.04
CA TRP A 234 24.29 4.27 7.96
C TRP A 234 23.16 3.27 8.06
N VAL A 235 22.28 3.46 9.05
CA VAL A 235 21.09 2.63 9.23
C VAL A 235 19.88 3.55 9.21
N MET A 236 18.93 3.28 8.32
CA MET A 236 17.64 3.97 8.27
C MET A 236 16.51 2.95 8.41
N CYS A 237 15.55 3.25 9.27
CA CYS A 237 14.30 2.51 9.36
C CYS A 237 13.17 3.46 8.95
N SER A 238 12.35 3.07 7.98
CA SER A 238 11.13 3.81 7.60
C SER A 238 9.91 2.91 7.60
#